data_AF-A0A852P3U7-F1
#
_entry.id   AF-A0A852P3U7-F1
#
_cell.length_a   1.000
_cell.length_b   1.000
_cell.length_c   1.000
_cell.angle_alpha   90.00
_cell.angle_beta   90.00
_cell.angle_gamma   90.00
#
_symmetry.space_group_name_H-M   'P 1'
#
loop_
_entity.id
_entity.type
_entity.pdbx_description
1 polymer ?
#
loop_
_entity_poly.entity_id
_entity_poly.type
_entity_poly.pdbx_seq_one_letter_code
_entity_poly.pdbx_strand_id
1 'polypeptide(L)'
;DAPTSGELEQFAKDLKHKRIMLGFTQADVGLALGTLYGKMFSQTTICRFEALQLSFKNMCKLKPLLQRWLNEAENTDNMQEMCNAEQVLAQARKRKRRTSIETNVKGTLESFFRKCVKPSPQEISQIAEDLNLDKDVVRVWFCNRRQKGKRLLLPYGNEAEGMMYDMNQPLVPPALPIPVTSQGYSLAPSPPVYMPTFHKAEMFPQALQPGLSMSNSGH
;
A
#
# COMPACT_ATOMS: atom_id res chain seq x y z
N ASP A 1 17.06 -1.45 21.05
CA ASP A 1 15.61 -1.56 21.32
C ASP A 1 14.78 -1.38 20.06
N ALA A 2 13.61 -2.04 20.00
CA ALA A 2 12.67 -1.85 18.90
C ALA A 2 11.90 -0.53 19.10
N PRO A 3 11.71 0.29 18.04
CA PRO A 3 11.06 1.59 18.20
C PRO A 3 9.59 1.41 18.59
N THR A 4 9.12 2.25 19.51
CA THR A 4 7.70 2.26 19.89
C THR A 4 6.82 2.78 18.74
N SER A 5 5.52 2.52 18.80
CA SER A 5 4.57 3.06 17.80
C SER A 5 4.60 4.59 17.74
N GLY A 6 4.74 5.26 18.90
CA GLY A 6 4.84 6.72 18.98
C GLY A 6 6.12 7.26 18.34
N GLU A 7 7.26 6.60 18.56
CA GLU A 7 8.52 6.97 17.90
C GLU A 7 8.52 6.80 16.39
N LEU A 8 7.71 5.86 15.86
CA LEU A 8 7.54 5.70 14.42
C LEU A 8 6.66 6.80 13.83
N GLU A 9 5.60 7.20 14.54
CA GLU A 9 4.76 8.32 14.14
C GLU A 9 5.54 9.63 14.11
N GLN A 10 6.30 9.91 15.18
CA GLN A 10 7.14 11.10 15.23
C GLN A 10 8.17 11.11 14.11
N PHE A 11 8.88 9.99 13.92
CA PHE A 11 9.85 9.86 12.84
C PHE A 11 9.23 10.07 11.44
N ALA A 12 8.02 9.54 11.19
CA ALA A 12 7.34 9.73 9.91
C ALA A 12 6.98 11.20 9.65
N LYS A 13 6.57 11.94 10.69
CA LYS A 13 6.30 13.39 10.62
C LYS A 13 7.57 14.17 10.33
N ASP A 14 8.65 13.89 11.07
CA ASP A 14 9.94 14.58 10.92
C ASP A 14 10.54 14.34 9.54
N LEU A 15 10.55 13.08 9.09
CA LEU A 15 10.99 12.69 7.75
C LEU A 15 10.23 13.47 6.66
N LYS A 16 8.89 13.53 6.76
CA LYS A 16 8.06 14.24 5.77
C LYS A 16 8.36 15.73 5.78
N HIS A 17 8.47 16.33 6.97
CA HIS A 17 8.74 17.76 7.13
C HIS A 17 10.10 18.12 6.52
N LYS A 18 11.15 17.40 6.89
CA LYS A 18 12.52 17.62 6.41
C LYS A 18 12.64 17.38 4.91
N ARG A 19 12.03 16.32 4.39
CA ARG A 19 12.00 16.06 2.95
C ARG A 19 11.41 17.25 2.18
N ILE A 20 10.28 17.79 2.64
CA ILE A 20 9.63 18.93 1.99
C ILE A 20 10.49 20.19 2.13
N MET A 21 11.07 20.43 3.30
CA MET A 21 11.95 21.58 3.58
C MET A 21 13.18 21.59 2.66
N LEU A 22 13.79 20.42 2.44
CA LEU A 22 14.93 20.26 1.55
C LEU A 22 14.55 20.14 0.07
N GLY A 23 13.25 20.26 -0.27
CA GLY A 23 12.78 20.25 -1.66
C GLY A 23 12.76 18.87 -2.34
N PHE A 24 12.94 17.76 -1.61
CA PHE A 24 12.94 16.43 -2.18
C PHE A 24 11.53 15.90 -2.46
N THR A 25 11.34 15.27 -3.62
CA THR A 25 10.14 14.47 -3.86
C THR A 25 10.25 13.10 -3.20
N GLN A 26 9.11 12.43 -2.99
CA GLN A 26 9.10 11.04 -2.50
C GLN A 26 9.80 10.08 -3.46
N ALA A 27 9.87 10.39 -4.76
CA ALA A 27 10.62 9.61 -5.72
C ALA A 27 12.13 9.78 -5.49
N ASP A 28 12.59 11.01 -5.27
CA ASP A 28 14.01 11.32 -5.04
C ASP A 28 14.55 10.60 -3.81
N VAL A 29 13.78 10.56 -2.71
CA VAL A 29 14.16 9.79 -1.51
C VAL A 29 14.27 8.29 -1.83
N GLY A 30 13.31 7.75 -2.59
CA GLY A 30 13.33 6.36 -3.00
C GLY A 30 14.52 6.00 -3.90
N LEU A 31 14.96 6.96 -4.71
CA LEU A 31 16.13 6.90 -5.59
C LEU A 31 17.44 6.96 -4.80
N ALA A 32 17.60 7.95 -3.92
CA ALA A 32 18.80 8.12 -3.09
C ALA A 32 19.07 6.89 -2.20
N LEU A 33 18.01 6.32 -1.61
CA LEU A 33 18.11 5.05 -0.87
C LEU A 33 18.54 3.87 -1.75
N GLY A 34 18.24 3.92 -3.05
CA GLY A 34 18.69 2.92 -4.01
C GLY A 34 20.21 2.91 -4.15
N THR A 35 20.82 4.09 -4.21
CA THR A 35 22.29 4.26 -4.23
C THR A 35 22.92 3.78 -2.93
N LEU A 36 22.35 4.12 -1.77
CA LEU A 36 22.91 3.80 -0.47
C LEU A 36 22.80 2.32 -0.08
N TYR A 37 21.73 1.64 -0.49
CA TYR A 37 21.40 0.28 -0.01
C TYR A 37 21.25 -0.77 -1.12
N GLY A 38 21.54 -0.41 -2.37
CA GLY A 38 21.42 -1.30 -3.53
C GLY A 38 19.98 -1.70 -3.88
N LYS A 39 18.98 -1.08 -3.24
CA LYS A 39 17.56 -1.37 -3.44
C LYS A 39 16.75 -0.08 -3.52
N MET A 40 16.34 0.28 -4.74
CA MET A 40 15.47 1.43 -4.94
C MET A 40 14.09 1.18 -4.35
N PHE A 41 13.60 2.18 -3.63
CA PHE A 41 12.21 2.24 -3.18
C PHE A 41 11.38 3.05 -4.16
N SER A 42 10.12 2.65 -4.35
CA SER A 42 9.18 3.45 -5.14
C SER A 42 8.67 4.64 -4.34
N GLN A 43 8.25 5.70 -5.01
CA GLN A 43 7.48 6.80 -4.43
C GLN A 43 6.34 6.27 -3.54
N THR A 44 5.61 5.26 -3.99
CA THR A 44 4.52 4.64 -3.21
C THR A 44 4.99 4.06 -1.88
N THR A 45 6.22 3.56 -1.79
CA THR A 45 6.76 3.04 -0.52
C THR A 45 6.98 4.19 0.47
N ILE A 46 7.61 5.27 0.02
CA ILE A 46 7.86 6.46 0.85
C ILE A 46 6.54 7.08 1.28
N CYS A 47 5.59 7.25 0.36
CA CYS A 47 4.25 7.75 0.65
C CYS A 47 3.52 6.93 1.73
N ARG A 48 3.55 5.60 1.63
CA ARG A 48 2.89 4.72 2.62
C ARG A 48 3.61 4.72 3.96
N PHE A 49 4.92 4.94 3.98
CA PHE A 49 5.67 5.13 5.22
C PHE A 49 5.27 6.44 5.91
N GLU A 50 5.28 7.56 5.19
CA GLU A 50 4.87 8.88 5.71
C GLU A 50 3.42 8.89 6.22
N ALA A 51 2.53 8.13 5.58
CA ALA A 51 1.13 8.01 5.97
C ALA A 51 0.86 6.92 7.03
N LEU A 52 1.90 6.25 7.55
CA LEU A 52 1.78 5.15 8.52
C LEU A 52 0.91 3.97 8.03
N GLN A 53 0.86 3.74 6.71
CA GLN A 53 0.01 2.74 6.05
C GLN A 53 0.75 1.42 5.74
N LEU A 54 1.90 1.19 6.36
CA LEU A 54 2.62 -0.07 6.29
C LEU A 54 2.43 -0.85 7.59
N SER A 55 2.63 -2.16 7.54
CA SER A 55 2.65 -2.95 8.76
C SER A 55 3.78 -2.49 9.67
N PHE A 56 3.59 -2.60 10.99
CA PHE A 56 4.60 -2.22 11.98
C PHE A 56 5.96 -2.86 11.69
N LYS A 57 5.99 -4.16 11.37
CA LYS A 57 7.22 -4.88 10.98
C LYS A 57 7.91 -4.27 9.75
N ASN A 58 7.14 -3.78 8.77
CA ASN A 58 7.71 -3.10 7.60
C ASN A 58 8.21 -1.69 7.96
N MET A 59 7.47 -0.97 8.79
CA MET A 59 7.89 0.35 9.31
C MET A 59 9.22 0.24 10.04
N CYS A 60 9.37 -0.71 10.97
CA CYS A 60 10.62 -0.94 11.70
C CYS A 60 11.81 -1.28 10.79
N LYS A 61 11.55 -1.98 9.67
CA LYS A 61 12.60 -2.28 8.68
C LYS A 61 13.03 -1.08 7.85
N LEU A 62 12.10 -0.15 7.57
CA LEU A 62 12.37 1.02 6.76
C LEU A 62 12.95 2.18 7.57
N LYS A 63 12.58 2.32 8.85
CA LYS A 63 13.06 3.37 9.76
C LYS A 63 14.59 3.57 9.71
N PRO A 64 15.44 2.56 9.92
CA PRO A 64 16.89 2.77 9.95
C PRO A 64 17.47 3.23 8.60
N LEU A 65 16.88 2.82 7.47
CA LEU A 65 17.31 3.23 6.14
C LEU A 65 16.99 4.71 5.89
N LEU A 66 15.75 5.11 6.25
CA LEU A 66 15.27 6.47 6.10
C LEU A 66 15.95 7.44 7.08
N GLN A 67 16.27 6.98 8.29
CA GLN A 67 16.97 7.79 9.30
C GLN A 67 18.38 8.14 8.82
N ARG A 68 19.10 7.17 8.27
CA ARG A 68 20.45 7.42 7.74
C ARG A 68 20.42 8.39 6.56
N TRP A 69 19.49 8.20 5.62
CA TRP A 69 19.29 9.15 4.53
C TRP A 69 18.97 10.56 5.06
N LEU A 70 18.10 10.65 6.07
CA LEU A 70 17.74 11.93 6.69
C LEU A 70 18.97 12.62 7.29
N ASN A 71 19.80 11.89 8.04
CA ASN A 71 21.02 12.43 8.63
C ASN A 71 22.03 12.87 7.55
N GLU A 72 22.17 12.12 6.46
CA GLU A 72 23.07 12.50 5.34
C GLU A 72 22.57 13.75 4.60
N ALA A 73 21.25 13.85 4.39
CA ALA A 73 20.61 15.01 3.79
C ALA A 73 20.71 16.27 4.66
N GLU A 74 20.83 16.13 5.98
CA GLU A 74 21.05 17.26 6.91
C GLU A 74 22.50 17.73 6.98
N ASN A 75 23.48 16.86 6.69
CA ASN A 75 24.91 17.20 6.78
C ASN A 75 25.53 17.65 5.45
N THR A 76 24.88 17.40 4.32
CA THR A 76 25.44 17.68 3.00
C THR A 76 24.94 19.02 2.48
N ASP A 77 25.78 20.06 2.52
CA ASP A 77 25.52 21.38 1.92
C ASP A 77 25.44 21.30 0.37
N ASN A 78 26.01 20.23 -0.22
CA ASN A 78 25.93 19.88 -1.64
C ASN A 78 24.71 18.98 -1.95
N MET A 79 23.51 19.55 -1.84
CA MET A 79 22.21 18.90 -2.08
C MET A 79 22.05 18.21 -3.45
N GLN A 80 22.83 18.63 -4.46
CA GLN A 80 22.65 18.21 -5.85
C GLN A 80 23.39 16.91 -6.22
N GLU A 81 24.45 16.54 -5.50
CA GLU A 81 25.29 15.38 -5.85
C GLU A 81 24.68 14.02 -5.40
N MET A 82 23.79 14.04 -4.41
CA MET A 82 23.08 12.84 -3.94
C MET A 82 22.04 12.29 -4.94
N CYS A 83 21.60 13.11 -5.89
CA CYS A 83 20.64 12.73 -6.94
C CYS A 83 21.26 12.98 -8.32
N ASN A 84 22.32 12.25 -8.67
CA ASN A 84 22.84 12.27 -10.04
C ASN A 84 21.82 11.59 -10.97
N ALA A 85 20.84 12.36 -11.44
CA ALA A 85 19.61 11.90 -12.08
C ALA A 85 19.86 10.92 -13.24
N GLU A 86 20.98 11.08 -13.95
CA GLU A 86 21.33 10.28 -15.13
C GLU A 86 21.83 8.86 -14.77
N GLN A 87 22.75 8.73 -13.81
CA GLN A 87 23.20 7.43 -13.30
C GLN A 87 22.04 6.68 -12.60
N VAL A 88 21.15 7.44 -11.98
CA VAL A 88 20.02 6.93 -11.22
C VAL A 88 18.88 6.45 -12.14
N LEU A 89 18.59 7.15 -13.24
CA LEU A 89 17.63 6.69 -14.25
C LEU A 89 18.07 5.36 -14.90
N ALA A 90 19.38 5.19 -15.10
CA ALA A 90 19.95 3.95 -15.61
C ALA A 90 19.77 2.78 -14.62
N GLN A 91 19.91 3.02 -13.31
CA GLN A 91 19.64 2.00 -12.29
C GLN A 91 18.14 1.69 -12.16
N ALA A 92 17.26 2.69 -12.24
CA ALA A 92 15.80 2.53 -12.24
C ALA A 92 15.30 1.56 -13.33
N ARG A 93 15.95 1.59 -14.50
CA ARG A 93 15.65 0.68 -15.63
C ARG A 93 16.08 -0.76 -15.39
N LYS A 94 17.08 -1.03 -14.55
CA LYS A 94 17.55 -2.40 -14.22
C LYS A 94 16.63 -3.15 -13.24
N ARG A 95 15.63 -2.49 -12.66
CA ARG A 95 14.67 -3.15 -11.76
C ARG A 95 13.70 -4.03 -12.54
N LYS A 96 13.45 -5.25 -12.03
CA LYS A 96 12.36 -6.11 -12.53
C LYS A 96 11.02 -5.39 -12.38
N ARG A 97 10.42 -5.00 -13.50
CA ARG A 97 9.09 -4.38 -13.52
C ARG A 97 8.05 -5.38 -13.02
N ARG A 98 7.03 -4.86 -12.33
CA ARG A 98 5.88 -5.67 -11.95
C ARG A 98 5.14 -6.11 -13.21
N THR A 99 4.84 -7.39 -13.35
CA THR A 99 3.95 -7.88 -14.42
C THR A 99 2.56 -7.31 -14.22
N SER A 100 2.04 -6.59 -15.23
CA SER A 100 0.64 -6.19 -15.28
C SER A 100 -0.15 -7.34 -15.91
N ILE A 101 -1.20 -7.80 -15.24
CA ILE A 101 -2.08 -8.85 -15.76
C ILE A 101 -3.32 -8.15 -16.28
N GLU A 102 -3.60 -8.33 -17.57
CA GLU A 102 -4.75 -7.74 -18.24
C GLU A 102 -6.09 -8.21 -17.63
N THR A 103 -7.14 -7.40 -17.79
CA THR A 103 -8.45 -7.65 -17.15
C THR A 103 -9.12 -8.94 -17.66
N ASN A 104 -9.01 -9.25 -18.95
CA ASN A 104 -9.43 -10.52 -19.57
C ASN A 104 -8.72 -11.73 -18.92
N VAL A 105 -7.40 -11.70 -18.83
CA VAL A 105 -6.57 -12.77 -18.24
C VAL A 105 -6.89 -12.95 -16.77
N LYS A 106 -7.11 -11.85 -16.04
CA LYS A 106 -7.56 -11.88 -14.65
C LYS A 106 -8.93 -12.57 -14.51
N GLY A 107 -9.87 -12.31 -15.42
CA GLY A 107 -11.18 -12.97 -15.43
C GLY A 107 -11.05 -14.49 -15.61
N THR A 108 -10.18 -14.93 -16.52
CA THR A 108 -9.90 -16.36 -16.74
C THR A 108 -9.23 -17.00 -15.52
N LEU A 109 -8.24 -16.34 -14.91
CA LEU A 109 -7.62 -16.80 -13.66
C LEU A 109 -8.64 -16.92 -12.51
N GLU A 110 -9.59 -15.99 -12.41
CA GLU A 110 -10.69 -16.09 -11.44
C GLU A 110 -11.63 -17.26 -11.72
N SER A 111 -11.89 -17.61 -12.99
CA SER A 111 -12.65 -18.80 -13.38
C SER A 111 -11.93 -20.09 -12.95
N PHE A 112 -10.63 -20.21 -13.23
CA PHE A 112 -9.81 -21.34 -12.76
C PHE A 112 -9.78 -21.43 -11.23
N PHE A 113 -9.66 -20.29 -10.53
CA PHE A 113 -9.66 -20.24 -9.07
C PHE A 113 -10.97 -20.76 -8.44
N ARG A 114 -12.12 -20.54 -9.09
CA ARG A 114 -13.41 -21.08 -8.60
C ARG A 114 -13.49 -22.59 -8.74
N LYS A 115 -12.84 -23.17 -9.76
CA LYS A 115 -12.78 -24.63 -9.98
C LYS A 115 -11.78 -25.29 -9.02
N CYS A 116 -10.58 -24.72 -8.89
CA CYS A 116 -9.53 -25.22 -8.02
C CYS A 116 -8.79 -24.07 -7.32
N VAL A 117 -8.95 -23.99 -6.00
CA VAL A 117 -8.39 -22.90 -5.16
C VAL A 117 -6.87 -23.09 -4.92
N LYS A 118 -6.39 -24.34 -5.01
CA LYS A 118 -4.99 -24.75 -4.83
C LYS A 118 -4.56 -25.64 -6.01
N PRO A 119 -4.35 -25.07 -7.21
CA PRO A 119 -3.85 -25.85 -8.33
C PRO A 119 -2.47 -26.43 -8.01
N SER A 120 -2.25 -27.66 -8.46
CA SER A 120 -0.97 -28.35 -8.44
C SER A 120 0.06 -27.64 -9.33
N PRO A 121 1.37 -27.93 -9.18
CA PRO A 121 2.40 -27.35 -10.04
C PRO A 121 2.21 -27.66 -11.54
N GLN A 122 1.62 -28.82 -11.85
CA GLN A 122 1.29 -29.23 -13.22
C GLN A 122 0.15 -28.38 -13.78
N GLU A 123 -0.93 -28.19 -13.01
CA GLU A 123 -2.04 -27.31 -13.40
C GLU A 123 -1.60 -25.84 -13.54
N ILE A 124 -0.71 -25.36 -12.65
CA ILE A 124 -0.12 -24.02 -12.78
C ILE A 124 0.66 -23.89 -14.09
N SER A 125 1.39 -24.93 -14.50
CA SER A 125 2.11 -24.94 -15.78
C SER A 125 1.14 -24.88 -16.96
N GLN A 126 0.08 -25.68 -16.94
CA GLN A 126 -0.93 -25.66 -18.00
C GLN A 126 -1.62 -24.30 -18.11
N ILE A 127 -2.05 -23.72 -16.98
CA ILE A 127 -2.69 -22.40 -16.95
C ILE A 127 -1.74 -21.30 -17.46
N ALA A 128 -0.44 -21.42 -17.16
CA ALA A 128 0.58 -20.49 -17.64
C ALA A 128 0.76 -20.57 -19.17
N GLU A 129 0.74 -21.77 -19.73
CA GLU A 129 0.81 -22.01 -21.17
C GLU A 129 -0.47 -21.50 -21.88
N ASP A 130 -1.65 -21.83 -21.34
CA ASP A 130 -2.95 -21.40 -21.89
C ASP A 130 -3.12 -19.87 -21.90
N LEU A 131 -2.56 -19.18 -20.90
CA LEU A 131 -2.64 -17.73 -20.75
C LEU A 131 -1.40 -16.99 -21.28
N ASN A 132 -0.41 -17.72 -21.81
CA ASN A 132 0.89 -17.20 -22.23
C ASN A 132 1.55 -16.29 -21.17
N LEU A 133 1.52 -16.73 -19.91
CA LEU A 133 2.12 -16.06 -18.75
C LEU A 133 3.29 -16.88 -18.18
N ASP A 134 4.18 -16.22 -17.44
CA ASP A 134 5.22 -16.91 -16.66
C ASP A 134 4.57 -17.75 -15.55
N LYS A 135 5.04 -19.00 -15.36
CA LYS A 135 4.59 -19.93 -14.32
C LYS A 135 4.65 -19.28 -12.93
N ASP A 136 5.66 -18.46 -12.67
CA ASP A 136 5.79 -17.75 -11.40
C ASP A 136 4.73 -16.67 -11.21
N VAL A 137 4.31 -15.99 -12.29
CA VAL A 137 3.25 -14.99 -12.24
C VAL A 137 1.92 -15.64 -11.86
N VAL A 138 1.59 -16.77 -12.50
CA VAL A 138 0.37 -17.55 -12.19
C VAL A 138 0.42 -18.06 -10.75
N ARG A 139 1.51 -18.70 -10.33
CA ARG A 139 1.70 -19.19 -8.95
C ARG A 139 1.53 -18.07 -7.92
N VAL A 140 2.19 -16.93 -8.12
CA VAL A 140 2.10 -15.76 -7.23
C VAL A 140 0.70 -15.17 -7.24
N TRP A 141 0.01 -15.17 -8.38
CA TRP A 141 -1.38 -14.71 -8.48
C TRP A 141 -2.30 -15.57 -7.61
N PHE A 142 -2.24 -16.90 -7.69
CA PHE A 142 -3.04 -17.80 -6.86
C PHE A 142 -2.74 -17.61 -5.37
N CYS A 143 -1.46 -17.46 -4.99
CA CYS A 143 -1.07 -17.15 -3.61
C CYS A 143 -1.68 -15.84 -3.11
N ASN A 144 -1.55 -14.76 -3.88
CA ASN A 144 -2.12 -13.45 -3.55
C ASN A 144 -3.65 -13.51 -3.48
N ARG A 145 -4.29 -14.25 -4.39
CA ARG A 145 -5.75 -14.38 -4.45
C ARG A 145 -6.31 -15.13 -3.24
N ARG A 146 -5.65 -16.21 -2.79
CA ARG A 146 -6.00 -16.91 -1.54
C ARG A 146 -5.84 -16.01 -0.31
N GLN A 147 -4.74 -15.25 -0.24
CA GLN A 147 -4.52 -14.30 0.86
C GLN A 147 -5.58 -13.20 0.89
N LYS A 148 -6.02 -12.71 -0.27
CA LYS A 148 -7.12 -11.73 -0.36
C LYS A 148 -8.43 -12.28 0.23
N GLY A 149 -8.77 -13.54 -0.02
CA GLY A 149 -9.96 -14.18 0.55
C GLY A 149 -9.95 -14.20 2.08
N LYS A 150 -8.82 -14.59 2.68
CA LYS A 150 -8.65 -14.61 4.15
C LYS A 150 -8.82 -13.23 4.81
N ARG A 151 -8.43 -12.15 4.13
CA ARG A 151 -8.56 -10.77 4.65
C ARG A 151 -10.00 -10.25 4.63
N LEU A 152 -10.87 -10.82 3.82
CA LEU A 152 -12.26 -10.38 3.66
C LEU A 152 -13.25 -11.21 4.50
N LEU A 153 -12.77 -12.12 5.36
CA LEU A 153 -13.62 -13.05 6.16
C LEU A 153 -14.70 -13.76 5.33
N LEU A 154 -14.46 -14.02 4.05
CA LEU A 154 -15.36 -14.83 3.24
C LEU A 154 -15.00 -16.31 3.48
N PRO A 155 -15.88 -17.12 4.10
CA PRO A 155 -15.71 -18.56 4.15
C PRO A 155 -15.97 -19.08 2.73
N TYR A 156 -14.92 -19.17 1.91
CA TYR A 156 -15.03 -19.89 0.64
C TYR A 156 -14.78 -21.36 0.95
N GLY A 157 -15.88 -22.10 1.09
CA GLY A 157 -15.90 -23.51 1.42
C GLY A 157 -15.03 -24.32 0.47
N ASN A 158 -14.06 -25.02 1.05
CA ASN A 158 -13.88 -26.46 0.91
C ASN A 158 -13.00 -26.90 2.09
N GLU A 159 -13.62 -27.05 3.27
CA GLU A 159 -13.01 -27.63 4.47
C GLU A 159 -13.33 -29.13 4.54
N ALA A 160 -13.27 -29.82 3.40
CA ALA A 160 -13.29 -31.26 3.35
C ALA A 160 -11.87 -31.75 3.09
N GLU A 161 -11.41 -32.60 4.00
CA GLU A 161 -10.11 -33.28 4.06
C GLU A 161 -8.95 -32.53 4.73
N GLY A 162 -8.68 -32.95 5.98
CA GLY A 162 -7.35 -32.83 6.56
C GLY A 162 -7.25 -32.23 7.96
N MET A 163 -8.16 -32.54 8.89
CA MET A 163 -7.94 -32.32 10.32
C MET A 163 -8.31 -33.59 11.11
N MET A 164 -7.60 -34.69 10.85
CA MET A 164 -7.42 -35.72 11.88
C MET A 164 -6.20 -35.32 12.70
N TYR A 165 -6.43 -34.72 13.87
CA TYR A 165 -5.51 -34.89 15.00
C TYR A 165 -6.28 -34.78 16.33
N ASP A 166 -6.08 -35.83 17.11
CA ASP A 166 -6.05 -35.88 18.57
C ASP A 166 -7.36 -35.59 19.35
N MET A 167 -8.17 -36.65 19.47
CA MET A 167 -9.25 -36.75 20.44
C MET A 167 -8.66 -37.24 21.77
N ASN A 168 -8.08 -36.33 22.56
CA ASN A 168 -7.84 -36.54 23.99
C ASN A 168 -7.57 -35.22 24.73
N GLN A 169 -8.61 -34.41 24.96
CA GLN A 169 -8.60 -33.44 26.06
C GLN A 169 -10.02 -33.10 26.55
N PRO A 170 -10.29 -33.12 27.88
CA PRO A 170 -11.62 -32.90 28.42
C PRO A 170 -12.06 -31.44 28.35
N LEU A 171 -13.35 -31.27 28.04
CA LEU A 171 -14.09 -30.01 27.94
C LEU A 171 -13.99 -29.18 29.23
N VAL A 172 -13.35 -28.01 29.14
CA VAL A 172 -13.57 -26.89 30.08
C VAL A 172 -13.85 -25.62 29.26
N PRO A 173 -15.00 -24.96 29.46
CA PRO A 173 -15.28 -23.68 28.81
C PRO A 173 -14.47 -22.57 29.50
N PRO A 174 -13.81 -21.64 28.78
CA PRO A 174 -13.24 -20.47 29.43
C PRO A 174 -14.36 -19.51 29.82
N ALA A 175 -14.54 -19.33 31.13
CA ALA A 175 -15.40 -18.33 31.72
C ALA A 175 -14.92 -16.92 31.33
N LEU A 176 -15.89 -16.06 30.94
CA LEU A 176 -15.68 -14.63 30.74
C LEU A 176 -15.37 -13.95 32.08
N PRO A 177 -14.38 -13.05 32.17
CA PRO A 177 -14.24 -12.21 33.36
C PRO A 177 -15.30 -11.10 33.33
N ILE A 178 -16.17 -11.11 34.34
CA ILE A 178 -17.04 -9.99 34.71
C ILE A 178 -16.14 -8.93 35.38
N PRO A 179 -16.08 -7.66 34.92
CA PRO A 179 -15.51 -6.60 35.72
C PRO A 179 -16.52 -6.16 36.79
N VAL A 180 -16.10 -6.26 38.05
CA VAL A 180 -16.79 -5.71 39.22
C VAL A 180 -16.86 -4.19 39.13
N THR A 181 -18.08 -3.68 39.17
CA THR A 181 -18.43 -2.26 39.28
C THR A 181 -17.99 -1.68 40.62
N SER A 182 -17.33 -0.52 40.60
CA SER A 182 -17.37 0.43 41.70
C SER A 182 -17.14 1.85 41.17
N GLN A 183 -17.99 2.76 41.63
CA GLN A 183 -17.96 4.23 41.45
C GLN A 183 -18.71 4.75 40.22
N GLY A 184 -19.88 5.31 40.54
CA GLY A 184 -20.86 5.78 39.57
C GLY A 184 -20.68 7.22 39.16
N TYR A 185 -21.22 7.51 37.99
CA TYR A 185 -21.77 8.80 37.59
C TYR A 185 -22.80 8.55 36.48
N SER A 186 -23.84 9.35 36.56
CA SER A 186 -25.12 9.34 35.88
C SER A 186 -25.13 9.11 34.36
N LEU A 187 -26.21 8.49 33.90
CA LEU A 187 -26.67 8.51 32.52
C LEU A 187 -26.77 9.96 32.00
N ALA A 188 -26.05 10.26 30.92
CA ALA A 188 -26.28 11.43 30.09
C ALA A 188 -26.42 11.00 28.62
N PRO A 189 -27.40 11.52 27.87
CA PRO A 189 -27.61 11.16 26.47
C PRO A 189 -26.52 11.76 25.57
N SER A 190 -26.16 11.02 24.52
CA SER A 190 -25.20 11.41 23.48
C SER A 190 -25.59 12.72 22.77
N PRO A 191 -24.62 13.59 22.42
CA PRO A 191 -24.91 14.81 21.68
C PRO A 191 -25.21 14.51 20.19
N PRO A 192 -26.02 15.33 19.52
CA PRO A 192 -26.31 15.14 18.11
C PRO A 192 -25.08 15.47 17.24
N VAL A 193 -24.81 14.60 16.28
CA VAL A 193 -23.80 14.80 15.24
C VAL A 193 -24.27 15.95 14.33
N TYR A 194 -23.61 17.10 14.45
CA TYR A 194 -23.80 18.21 13.52
C TYR A 194 -23.13 17.86 12.18
N MET A 195 -23.95 17.61 11.16
CA MET A 195 -23.51 17.56 9.76
C MET A 195 -23.55 18.99 9.18
N PRO A 196 -22.50 19.48 8.50
CA PRO A 196 -22.57 20.76 7.82
C PRO A 196 -23.55 20.67 6.65
N THR A 197 -24.51 21.58 6.61
CA THR A 197 -25.41 21.80 5.47
C THR A 197 -24.60 22.23 4.25
N PHE A 198 -24.72 21.48 3.15
CA PHE A 198 -24.26 21.91 1.84
C PHE A 198 -25.06 23.15 1.42
N HIS A 199 -24.45 24.33 1.48
CA HIS A 199 -25.00 25.53 0.86
C HIS A 199 -24.87 25.39 -0.65
N LYS A 200 -25.99 25.02 -1.29
CA LYS A 200 -26.18 25.13 -2.72
C LYS A 200 -26.44 26.59 -3.04
N ALA A 201 -25.41 27.31 -3.50
CA ALA A 201 -25.44 28.43 -4.44
C ALA A 201 -24.25 29.36 -4.20
N GLU A 202 -23.07 28.98 -4.67
CA GLU A 202 -22.13 29.99 -5.19
C GLU A 202 -22.05 29.79 -6.69
N MET A 203 -22.55 30.81 -7.39
CA MET A 203 -22.55 30.95 -8.83
C MET A 203 -21.12 30.86 -9.35
N PHE A 204 -20.88 29.93 -10.28
CA PHE A 204 -19.75 30.03 -11.18
C PHE A 204 -19.79 31.39 -11.89
N PRO A 205 -18.69 32.16 -11.97
CA PRO A 205 -18.64 33.29 -12.89
C PRO A 205 -18.74 32.75 -14.33
N GLN A 206 -19.71 33.29 -15.05
CA GLN A 206 -20.00 33.00 -16.45
C GLN A 206 -18.73 33.13 -17.30
N ALA A 207 -18.45 32.09 -18.08
CA ALA A 207 -17.53 32.17 -19.20
C ALA A 207 -17.99 33.29 -20.16
N LEU A 208 -17.10 34.24 -20.43
CA LEU A 208 -17.28 35.27 -21.44
C LEU A 208 -17.46 34.63 -22.81
N GLN A 209 -18.42 35.19 -23.55
CA GLN A 209 -18.90 34.78 -24.86
C GLN A 209 -17.78 34.63 -25.92
N PRO A 210 -17.94 33.72 -26.90
CA PRO A 210 -17.10 33.68 -28.08
C PRO A 210 -17.65 34.66 -29.13
N GLY A 211 -16.85 35.65 -29.49
CA GLY A 211 -17.17 36.53 -30.60
C GLY A 211 -15.94 37.31 -31.01
N LEU A 212 -15.36 36.95 -32.15
CA LEU A 212 -15.01 37.88 -33.23
C LEU A 212 -14.52 37.06 -34.43
N SER A 213 -15.30 37.14 -35.50
CA SER A 213 -14.93 36.73 -36.85
C SER A 213 -13.86 37.67 -37.40
N MET A 214 -12.77 37.13 -37.94
CA MET A 214 -11.92 37.84 -38.89
C MET A 214 -11.93 37.07 -40.20
N SER A 215 -12.71 37.58 -41.14
CA SER A 215 -12.71 37.24 -42.55
C SER A 215 -11.51 37.89 -43.25
N ASN A 216 -10.71 37.03 -43.89
CA ASN A 216 -10.25 37.09 -45.28
C ASN A 216 -9.83 38.42 -45.93
N SER A 217 -8.58 38.47 -46.43
CA SER A 217 -8.07 39.04 -47.71
C SER A 217 -6.55 39.25 -47.53
N GLY A 218 -5.63 38.92 -48.43
CA GLY A 218 -5.66 38.79 -49.89
C GLY A 218 -4.46 39.59 -50.41
N HIS A 219 -3.65 38.95 -51.26
CA HIS A 219 -2.37 39.38 -51.88
C HIS A 219 -1.07 39.16 -51.09
#